data_AF-A0A9E1J6R3-F1
#
_entry.id   AF-A0A9E1J6R3-F1
#
_cell.length_a   1.000
_cell.length_b   1.000
_cell.length_c   1.000
_cell.angle_alpha   90.00
_cell.angle_beta   90.00
_cell.angle_gamma   90.00
#
_symmetry.space_group_name_H-M   'P 1'
#
loop_
_entity.id
_entity.type
_entity.pdbx_description
1 polymer ?
#
loop_
_entity_poly.entity_id
_entity_poly.type
_entity_poly.pdbx_seq_one_letter_code
_entity_poly.pdbx_strand_id
1 'polypeptide(L)' 'MADKAKKPHYHGHRQRLRERFLKGGPDSLPDYELLELILFGAIRQGDVKPLAKRLIEQFGGLAAVLSA' A
#
# COMPACT_ATOMS: atom_id res chain seq x y z
N MET A 1 1.55 -34.07 -2.01
CA MET A 1 2.61 -33.05 -2.18
C MET A 1 2.25 -32.17 -3.36
N ALA A 2 2.02 -30.88 -3.13
CA ALA A 2 2.05 -29.86 -4.18
C ALA A 2 2.42 -28.54 -3.51
N ASP A 3 3.73 -28.31 -3.42
CA ASP A 3 4.33 -27.07 -2.97
C ASP A 3 3.86 -25.95 -3.91
N LYS A 4 2.87 -25.15 -3.48
CA LYS A 4 2.46 -23.96 -4.22
C LYS A 4 3.59 -22.95 -4.10
N ALA A 5 4.47 -22.97 -5.10
CA ALA A 5 5.53 -22.00 -5.31
C ALA A 5 5.06 -20.59 -4.91
N LYS A 6 5.70 -20.03 -3.88
CA LYS A 6 5.53 -18.65 -3.42
C LYS A 6 5.67 -17.70 -4.62
N LYS A 7 4.54 -17.31 -5.22
CA LYS A 7 4.52 -16.20 -6.18
C LYS A 7 5.14 -14.98 -5.48
N PRO A 8 6.08 -14.25 -6.11
CA PRO A 8 6.67 -13.08 -5.49
C PRO A 8 5.55 -12.14 -5.03
N HIS A 9 5.50 -11.82 -3.73
CA HIS A 9 4.41 -11.05 -3.10
C HIS A 9 4.17 -9.67 -3.75
N TYR A 10 5.17 -9.17 -4.49
CA TYR A 10 5.19 -7.89 -5.18
C TYR A 10 4.26 -7.84 -6.39
N HIS A 11 4.14 -8.95 -7.15
CA HIS A 11 3.32 -8.97 -8.35
C HIS A 11 1.83 -8.97 -7.99
N GLY A 12 1.12 -7.97 -8.53
CA GLY A 12 -0.31 -7.76 -8.28
C GLY A 12 -0.64 -7.13 -6.92
N HIS A 13 0.35 -6.70 -6.12
CA HIS A 13 0.08 -6.02 -4.84
C HIS A 13 -0.78 -4.77 -5.04
N ARG A 14 -0.39 -3.90 -5.97
CA ARG A 14 -1.17 -2.72 -6.38
C ARG A 14 -2.60 -3.07 -6.77
N GLN A 15 -2.78 -4.16 -7.53
CA GLN A 15 -4.11 -4.59 -7.96
C GLN A 15 -4.96 -5.06 -6.77
N ARG A 16 -4.42 -5.92 -5.90
CA ARG A 16 -5.13 -6.41 -4.70
C ARG A 16 -5.49 -5.28 -3.74
N LEU A 17 -4.59 -4.32 -3.56
CA LEU A 17 -4.85 -3.12 -2.76
C LEU A 17 -6.03 -2.32 -3.31
N ARG A 18 -5.99 -2.05 -4.62
CA ARG A 18 -7.06 -1.31 -5.30
C ARG A 18 -8.39 -2.05 -5.24
N GLU A 19 -8.40 -3.36 -5.44
CA GLU A 19 -9.61 -4.17 -5.34
C GLU A 19 -10.21 -4.16 -3.93
N ARG A 20 -9.37 -4.25 -2.88
CA ARG A 20 -9.85 -4.12 -1.49
C ARG A 20 -10.43 -2.74 -1.24
N PHE A 21 -9.74 -1.68 -1.64
CA PHE A 21 -10.22 -0.31 -1.49
C PHE A 21 -11.57 -0.10 -2.20
N LEU A 22 -11.71 -0.59 -3.43
CA LEU A 22 -12.96 -0.45 -4.19
C LEU A 22 -14.11 -1.25 -3.59
N LYS A 23 -13.84 -2.36 -2.89
CA LYS A 23 -14.87 -3.21 -2.26
C LYS A 23 -15.25 -2.77 -0.86
N GLY A 24 -14.27 -2.34 -0.06
CA GLY A 24 -14.44 -2.08 1.37
C GLY A 24 -14.24 -0.62 1.78
N GLY A 25 -13.91 0.27 0.85
CA GLY A 25 -13.66 1.68 1.14
C GLY A 25 -12.34 1.93 1.89
N PRO A 26 -12.11 3.18 2.33
CA PRO A 26 -10.88 3.56 3.02
C PRO A 26 -10.66 2.80 4.33
N ASP A 27 -11.73 2.55 5.11
CA ASP A 27 -11.64 1.87 6.41
C ASP A 27 -11.25 0.38 6.31
N SER A 28 -11.29 -0.19 5.09
CA SER A 28 -10.85 -1.57 4.84
C SER A 28 -9.33 -1.74 4.74
N LEU A 29 -8.59 -0.62 4.77
CA LEU A 29 -7.13 -0.60 4.63
C LEU A 29 -6.51 0.18 5.79
N PRO A 30 -5.36 -0.27 6.32
CA PRO A 30 -4.55 0.54 7.23
C PRO A 30 -3.95 1.76 6.50
N ASP A 31 -3.66 2.82 7.26
CA ASP A 31 -3.12 4.09 6.76
C ASP A 31 -1.94 3.96 5.80
N TYR A 32 -0.97 3.09 6.11
CA TYR A 32 0.18 2.90 5.24
C TYR A 32 -0.21 2.28 3.89
N GLU A 33 -1.23 1.41 3.85
CA GLU A 33 -1.73 0.81 2.61
C GLU A 33 -2.55 1.79 1.78
N LEU A 34 -3.27 2.72 2.43
CA LEU A 34 -3.90 3.86 1.74
C LEU A 34 -2.84 4.79 1.14
N LEU A 35 -1.75 5.05 1.87
CA LEU A 35 -0.63 5.83 1.38
C LEU A 35 0.08 5.14 0.20
N GLU A 36 0.21 3.81 0.22
CA GLU A 36 0.72 3.04 -0.92
C GLU A 36 -0.13 3.28 -2.20
N LEU A 37 -1.47 3.33 -2.09
CA LEU A 37 -2.36 3.62 -3.23
C LEU A 37 -2.10 4.99 -3.85
N ILE A 38 -1.87 6.00 -3.02
CA ILE A 38 -1.52 7.36 -3.45
C ILE A 38 -0.14 7.36 -4.13
N LEU A 39 0.85 6.73 -3.49
CA LEU A 39 2.23 6.65 -3.99
C LEU A 39 2.33 5.90 -5.32
N PHE A 40 1.48 4.89 -5.58
CA PHE A 40 1.42 4.24 -6.90
C PHE A 40 0.96 5.17 -8.02
N GLY A 41 0.31 6.30 -7.71
CA GLY A 41 -0.02 7.33 -8.68
C GLY A 41 1.19 8.22 -9.02
N ALA A 42 2.05 8.48 -8.04
CA ALA A 42 3.23 9.35 -8.20
C ALA A 42 4.49 8.59 -8.65
N ILE A 43 4.66 7.35 -8.20
CA ILE A 43 5.85 6.52 -8.42
C ILE A 43 5.45 5.35 -9.32
N ARG A 44 5.91 5.37 -10.57
CA ARG A 44 5.54 4.38 -11.60
C ARG A 44 6.13 2.99 -11.36
N GLN A 45 7.29 2.89 -10.70
CA GLN A 45 8.06 1.65 -10.55
C GLN A 45 8.72 1.57 -9.18
N GLY A 46 8.90 0.34 -8.67
CA GLY A 46 9.55 0.07 -7.39
C GLY A 46 8.57 -0.30 -6.27
N ASP A 47 9.13 -0.64 -5.11
CA ASP A 47 8.38 -0.94 -3.89
C ASP A 47 8.18 0.34 -3.06
N VAL A 48 6.92 0.78 -2.94
CA VAL A 48 6.55 1.98 -2.18
C VAL A 48 6.20 1.65 -0.72
N LYS A 49 6.10 0.38 -0.34
CA LYS A 49 5.73 -0.03 1.01
C LYS A 49 6.71 0.44 2.08
N PRO A 50 8.04 0.32 1.91
CA PRO A 50 8.99 0.86 2.88
C PRO A 50 8.90 2.39 3.02
N LEU A 51 8.60 3.09 1.92
CA LEU A 51 8.40 4.54 1.95
C LEU A 51 7.13 4.90 2.72
N ALA A 52 6.00 4.25 2.43
CA ALA A 52 4.74 4.48 3.12
C ALA A 52 4.87 4.27 4.63
N LYS A 53 5.51 3.17 5.05
CA LYS A 53 5.73 2.91 6.48
C LYS A 53 6.58 3.98 7.16
N ARG A 54 7.70 4.38 6.56
CA ARG A 54 8.56 5.43 7.12
C ARG A 54 7.84 6.76 7.26
N LEU A 55 7.01 7.13 6.28
CA LEU A 55 6.22 8.36 6.34
C LEU A 55 5.18 8.30 7.47
N ILE A 56 4.46 7.18 7.60
CA ILE A 56 3.51 7.00 8.70
C ILE A 56 4.21 7.04 10.06
N GLU A 57 5.36 6.37 10.21
CA GLU A 57 6.16 6.39 11.44
C GLU A 57 6.66 7.80 11.78
N GLN A 58 7.07 8.58 10.77
CA GLN A 58 7.60 9.93 10.96
C GLN A 58 6.52 10.97 11.29
N PHE A 59 5.37 10.91 10.62
CA PHE A 59 4.33 11.93 10.72
C PHE A 59 3.17 11.53 11.64
N GLY A 60 3.03 10.25 11.99
CA GLY A 60 2.03 9.77 12.95
C GLY A 60 0.67 9.41 12.37
N GLY A 61 0.53 9.32 11.04
CA GLY A 61 -0.70 8.87 10.39
C GLY A 61 -0.89 9.42 8.98
N LEU A 62 -1.89 8.90 8.26
CA LEU A 62 -2.14 9.29 6.87
C LEU A 62 -2.43 10.79 6.73
N ALA A 63 -3.31 11.33 7.58
CA ALA A 63 -3.68 12.75 7.55
C ALA A 63 -2.46 13.66 7.77
N ALA A 64 -1.60 13.31 8.73
CA ALA A 64 -0.39 14.07 9.04
C ALA A 64 0.64 14.02 7.91
N VAL A 65 0.76 12.89 7.19
CA VAL A 65 1.59 12.80 5.98
C VAL A 65 1.06 13.71 4.86
N LEU A 66 -0.26 13.78 4.68
CA LEU A 66 -0.87 14.57 3.60
C LEU A 66 -0.87 16.08 3.88
N SER A 67 -0.78 16.50 5.15
CA SER A 67 -0.76 17.90 5.56
C SER A 67 0.64 18.45 5.87
N ALA A 68 1.69 17.64 5.67
CA ALA A 68 3.08 17.99 5.96
C ALA A 68 3.68 19.00 4.96
#